data_AF-A0A0Q4GIW4-F1
#
_entry.id   AF-A0A0Q4GIW4-F1
#
_cell.length_a   1.000
_cell.length_b   1.000
_cell.length_c   1.000
_cell.angle_alpha   90.00
_cell.angle_beta   90.00
_cell.angle_gamma   90.00
#
_symmetry.space_group_name_H-M   'P 1'
#
loop_
_entity.id
_entity.type
_entity.pdbx_description
1 polymer ?
#
loop_
_entity_poly.entity_id
_entity_poly.type
_entity_poly.pdbx_seq_one_letter_code
_entity_poly.pdbx_strand_id
1 'polypeptide(L)'
;MVGAYVDEALAERFAAWARQTDGGASAALRRMITEAVDGNPPASPAGVGTGLQIGVRLKPPERVALAEAARDRGTTPANWLRSLALVHLTRKPAWNDSQLDVLRQVAYEVLAIGRNLNQIARALNVAVQSGVFPPHQHVVAQEAADFVRSQMHRIVATITGDYDYWGLPQDERPKPTPGARKLRDARAKEAERQRNNRPRRRPARFRDGDD
;
A
#
# COMPACT_ATOMS: atom_id res chain seq x y z
N MET A 1 -11.17 -1.94 -39.84
CA MET A 1 -11.07 -0.50 -39.50
C MET A 1 -12.48 0.05 -39.55
N VAL A 2 -13.07 0.38 -38.40
CA VAL A 2 -14.38 1.06 -38.36
C VAL A 2 -14.09 2.55 -38.29
N GLY A 3 -14.58 3.32 -39.25
CA GLY A 3 -14.44 4.76 -39.30
C GLY A 3 -15.77 5.39 -39.68
N ALA A 4 -16.13 6.46 -39.01
CA ALA A 4 -17.29 7.28 -39.33
C ALA A 4 -16.81 8.70 -39.59
N TYR A 5 -17.42 9.36 -40.58
CA TYR A 5 -17.18 10.78 -40.79
C TYR A 5 -17.87 11.59 -39.69
N VAL A 6 -17.14 12.53 -39.11
CA VAL A 6 -17.61 13.45 -38.07
C VAL A 6 -17.10 14.83 -38.46
N ASP A 7 -17.95 15.86 -38.41
CA ASP A 7 -17.50 17.23 -38.67
C ASP A 7 -16.53 17.71 -37.58
N GLU A 8 -15.70 18.70 -37.93
CA GLU A 8 -14.62 19.19 -37.06
C GLU A 8 -15.14 19.78 -35.75
N ALA A 9 -16.25 20.52 -35.80
CA ALA A 9 -16.85 21.11 -34.60
C ALA A 9 -17.38 20.03 -33.64
N LEU A 10 -17.95 18.95 -34.15
CA LEU A 10 -18.39 17.81 -33.35
C LEU A 10 -17.20 17.01 -32.80
N ALA A 11 -16.14 16.83 -33.59
CA ALA A 11 -14.91 16.17 -33.14
C ALA A 11 -14.25 16.94 -31.97
N GLU A 12 -14.23 18.27 -32.02
CA GLU A 12 -13.71 19.12 -30.94
C GLU A 12 -14.54 19.02 -29.66
N ARG A 13 -15.87 19.12 -29.77
CA ARG A 13 -16.77 18.95 -28.61
C ARG A 13 -16.63 17.57 -27.98
N PHE A 14 -16.55 16.53 -28.81
CA PHE A 14 -16.35 15.17 -28.34
C PHE A 14 -15.00 15.01 -27.63
N ALA A 15 -13.92 15.54 -28.20
CA ALA A 15 -12.60 15.50 -27.56
C ALA A 15 -12.56 16.26 -26.23
N ALA A 16 -13.25 17.40 -26.12
CA ALA A 16 -13.34 18.18 -24.89
C ALA A 16 -14.11 17.45 -23.79
N TRP A 17 -15.23 16.81 -24.13
CA TRP A 17 -15.99 15.97 -23.22
C TRP A 17 -15.19 14.74 -22.78
N ALA A 18 -14.60 14.03 -23.74
CA ALA A 18 -13.84 12.80 -23.49
C ALA A 18 -12.61 13.01 -22.59
N ARG A 19 -12.00 14.20 -22.61
CA ARG A 19 -10.91 14.56 -21.68
C ARG A 19 -11.38 14.70 -20.23
N GLN A 20 -12.63 15.12 -20.02
CA GLN A 20 -13.20 15.34 -18.68
C GLN A 20 -13.68 14.04 -18.04
N THR A 21 -14.10 13.06 -18.86
CA THR A 21 -14.73 11.83 -18.39
C THR A 21 -13.83 10.59 -18.49
N ASP A 22 -13.07 10.47 -19.58
CA ASP A 22 -12.41 9.21 -19.98
C ASP A 22 -10.91 9.38 -20.28
N GLY A 23 -10.39 10.61 -20.11
CA GLY A 23 -8.99 10.95 -20.34
C GLY A 23 -8.55 11.01 -21.80
N GLY A 24 -9.50 11.00 -22.76
CA GLY A 24 -9.22 11.22 -24.17
C GLY A 24 -10.22 10.59 -25.14
N ALA A 25 -10.25 11.09 -26.38
CA ALA A 25 -11.22 10.70 -27.41
C ALA A 25 -11.23 9.20 -27.72
N SER A 26 -10.06 8.55 -27.82
CA SER A 26 -9.97 7.11 -28.11
C SER A 26 -10.46 6.23 -26.94
N ALA A 27 -10.30 6.70 -25.70
CA ALA A 27 -10.78 5.97 -24.52
C ALA A 27 -12.31 6.06 -24.43
N ALA A 28 -12.88 7.26 -24.63
CA ALA A 28 -14.32 7.47 -24.74
C ALA A 28 -14.94 6.66 -25.88
N LEU A 29 -14.32 6.66 -27.07
CA LEU A 29 -14.82 5.91 -28.22
C LEU A 29 -14.83 4.40 -27.96
N ARG A 30 -13.77 3.87 -27.32
CA ARG A 30 -13.71 2.45 -26.93
C ARG A 30 -14.81 2.12 -25.93
N ARG A 31 -15.03 2.96 -24.91
CA ARG A 31 -16.08 2.76 -23.92
C ARG A 31 -17.46 2.75 -24.56
N MET A 32 -17.76 3.70 -25.46
CA MET A 32 -19.04 3.76 -26.18
C MET A 32 -19.26 2.54 -27.08
N ILE A 33 -18.22 2.07 -27.77
CA ILE A 33 -18.32 0.87 -28.61
C ILE A 33 -18.55 -0.37 -27.73
N THR A 34 -17.82 -0.53 -26.64
CA THR A 34 -18.01 -1.65 -25.70
C THR A 34 -19.39 -1.60 -25.03
N GLU A 35 -19.87 -0.43 -24.63
CA GLU A 35 -21.22 -0.25 -24.07
C GLU A 35 -22.30 -0.61 -25.09
N ALA A 36 -22.14 -0.20 -26.35
CA ALA A 36 -23.09 -0.52 -27.41
C ALA A 36 -23.11 -2.00 -27.81
N VAL A 37 -22.01 -2.73 -27.61
CA VAL A 37 -21.89 -4.16 -27.97
C VAL A 37 -22.21 -5.08 -26.79
N ASP A 38 -21.69 -4.78 -25.61
CA ASP A 38 -21.70 -5.67 -24.44
C ASP A 38 -22.68 -5.21 -23.34
N GLY A 39 -23.27 -4.01 -23.47
CA GLY A 39 -24.28 -3.47 -22.53
C GLY A 39 -23.74 -3.05 -21.16
N ASN A 40 -22.43 -3.14 -20.93
CA ASN A 40 -21.80 -2.74 -19.66
C ASN A 40 -20.51 -1.94 -19.92
N PRO A 41 -20.42 -0.67 -19.48
CA PRO A 41 -19.22 0.11 -19.68
C PRO A 41 -18.07 -0.43 -18.81
N PRO A 42 -16.86 -0.61 -19.36
CA PRO A 42 -15.68 -0.90 -18.55
C PRO A 42 -15.42 0.29 -17.62
N ALA A 43 -15.09 0.02 -16.35
CA ALA A 43 -14.75 1.07 -15.39
C ALA A 43 -13.63 1.97 -15.95
N SER A 44 -13.83 3.30 -15.87
CA SER A 44 -12.80 4.26 -16.28
C SER A 44 -11.49 3.92 -15.57
N PRO A 45 -10.34 3.86 -16.28
CA PRO A 45 -9.07 3.58 -15.64
C PRO A 45 -8.81 4.62 -14.54
N ALA A 46 -8.59 4.19 -13.30
CA ALA A 46 -8.26 5.11 -12.23
C ALA A 46 -6.93 5.81 -12.56
N GLY A 47 -6.96 7.15 -12.69
CA GLY A 47 -5.75 7.97 -12.87
C GLY A 47 -5.49 8.55 -14.26
N VAL A 48 -6.52 8.72 -15.12
CA VAL A 48 -6.33 9.42 -16.41
C VAL A 48 -6.31 10.94 -16.23
N GLY A 49 -5.22 11.44 -15.62
CA GLY A 49 -4.92 12.87 -15.57
C GLY A 49 -4.38 13.39 -16.91
N THR A 50 -4.43 14.70 -17.08
CA THR A 50 -3.84 15.54 -18.15
C THR A 50 -2.31 15.38 -18.26
N GLY A 51 -1.86 14.18 -18.63
CA GLY A 51 -0.44 13.90 -18.85
C GLY A 51 0.06 14.53 -20.14
N LEU A 52 1.21 15.20 -20.08
CA LEU A 52 1.96 15.59 -21.27
C LEU A 52 2.63 14.36 -21.88
N GLN A 53 2.53 14.20 -23.20
CA GLN A 53 3.08 13.03 -23.90
C GLN A 53 4.52 13.28 -24.36
N ILE A 54 5.39 12.29 -24.14
CA ILE A 54 6.74 12.24 -24.71
C ILE A 54 6.79 11.09 -25.71
N GLY A 55 7.17 11.39 -26.96
CA GLY A 55 7.37 10.38 -28.00
C GLY A 55 8.82 9.87 -28.01
N VAL A 56 9.01 8.55 -27.86
CA VAL A 56 10.34 7.92 -27.92
C VAL A 56 10.41 7.04 -29.18
N ARG A 57 11.45 7.25 -29.99
CA ARG A 57 11.72 6.44 -31.18
C ARG A 57 12.60 5.26 -30.79
N LEU A 58 12.15 4.06 -31.13
CA LEU A 58 12.84 2.80 -30.89
C LEU A 58 12.99 2.04 -32.20
N LYS A 59 14.12 1.39 -32.39
CA LYS A 59 14.32 0.41 -33.46
C LYS A 59 13.47 -0.83 -33.17
N PRO A 60 13.17 -1.67 -34.18
CA PRO A 60 12.43 -2.91 -34.00
C PRO A 60 12.96 -3.82 -32.86
N PRO A 61 14.27 -4.11 -32.73
CA PRO A 61 14.76 -4.95 -31.63
C PRO A 61 14.56 -4.30 -30.24
N GLU A 62 14.73 -2.98 -30.14
CA GLU A 62 14.55 -2.23 -28.89
C GLU A 62 13.07 -2.25 -28.45
N ARG A 63 12.15 -2.15 -29.42
CA ARG A 63 10.70 -2.26 -29.17
C ARG A 63 10.32 -3.63 -28.62
N VAL A 64 10.93 -4.70 -29.14
CA VAL A 64 10.70 -6.08 -28.67
C VAL A 64 11.21 -6.25 -27.23
N ALA A 65 12.45 -5.85 -26.97
CA ALA A 65 13.03 -5.90 -25.61
C ALA A 65 12.20 -5.12 -24.59
N LEU A 66 11.70 -3.94 -24.96
CA LEU A 66 10.81 -3.15 -24.10
C LEU A 66 9.48 -3.88 -23.83
N ALA A 67 8.92 -4.54 -24.85
CA ALA A 67 7.67 -5.28 -24.70
C ALA A 67 7.83 -6.52 -23.81
N GLU A 68 8.97 -7.19 -23.87
CA GLU A 68 9.32 -8.30 -22.97
C GLU A 68 9.46 -7.83 -21.53
N ALA A 69 10.27 -6.78 -21.28
CA ALA A 69 10.45 -6.22 -19.95
C ALA A 69 9.13 -5.73 -19.32
N ALA A 70 8.24 -5.16 -20.14
CA ALA A 70 6.91 -4.74 -19.69
C ALA A 70 6.01 -5.94 -19.35
N ARG A 71 6.03 -7.00 -20.18
CA ARG A 71 5.26 -8.23 -19.95
C ARG A 71 5.66 -8.91 -18.65
N ASP A 72 6.96 -9.02 -18.37
CA ASP A 72 7.48 -9.66 -17.16
C ASP A 72 7.01 -8.96 -15.88
N ARG A 73 6.67 -7.68 -15.95
CA ARG A 73 6.13 -6.89 -14.83
C ARG A 73 4.61 -6.71 -14.88
N GLY A 74 3.92 -7.34 -15.83
CA GLY A 74 2.47 -7.23 -15.99
C GLY A 74 2.01 -5.81 -16.34
N THR A 75 2.83 -5.04 -17.06
CA THR A 75 2.53 -3.65 -17.42
C THR A 75 2.64 -3.40 -18.93
N THR A 76 2.26 -2.21 -19.38
CA THR A 76 2.41 -1.83 -20.79
C THR A 76 3.82 -1.27 -21.06
N PRO A 77 4.34 -1.37 -22.29
CA PRO A 77 5.64 -0.76 -22.66
C PRO A 77 5.78 0.71 -22.27
N ALA A 78 4.71 1.49 -22.43
CA ALA A 78 4.68 2.91 -22.08
C ALA A 78 4.74 3.11 -20.56
N ASN A 79 3.99 2.32 -19.79
CA ASN A 79 4.02 2.39 -18.33
C ASN A 79 5.33 1.87 -17.75
N TRP A 80 5.94 0.85 -18.33
CA TRP A 80 7.27 0.38 -17.94
C TRP A 80 8.31 1.48 -18.14
N LEU A 81 8.31 2.13 -19.31
CA LEU A 81 9.24 3.23 -19.61
C LEU A 81 9.01 4.45 -18.70
N ARG A 82 7.74 4.79 -18.43
CA ARG A 82 7.39 5.83 -17.46
C ARG A 82 7.90 5.48 -16.06
N SER A 83 7.73 4.23 -15.64
CA SER A 83 8.17 3.74 -14.33
C SER A 83 9.69 3.83 -14.22
N LEU A 84 10.43 3.37 -15.23
CA LEU A 84 11.88 3.52 -15.30
C LEU A 84 12.30 4.98 -15.11
N ALA A 85 11.72 5.90 -15.89
CA ALA A 85 12.02 7.32 -15.79
C ALA A 85 11.72 7.88 -14.40
N LEU A 86 10.55 7.58 -13.84
CA LEU A 86 10.16 8.05 -12.51
C LEU A 86 11.04 7.47 -11.41
N VAL A 87 11.43 6.20 -11.50
CA VAL A 87 12.31 5.56 -10.52
C VAL A 87 13.65 6.26 -10.46
N HIS A 88 14.27 6.53 -11.63
CA HIS A 88 15.56 7.20 -11.67
C HIS A 88 15.48 8.69 -11.32
N LEU A 89 14.37 9.36 -11.62
CA LEU A 89 14.18 10.77 -11.26
C LEU A 89 13.84 10.98 -9.78
N THR A 90 12.99 10.11 -9.22
CA THR A 90 12.48 10.28 -7.85
C THR A 90 13.27 9.47 -6.82
N ARG A 91 14.13 8.56 -7.27
CA ARG A 91 14.93 7.65 -6.42
C ARG A 91 14.04 6.80 -5.50
N LYS A 92 12.83 6.49 -5.98
CA LYS A 92 11.82 5.70 -5.28
C LYS A 92 11.38 4.53 -6.16
N PRO A 93 11.12 3.34 -5.57
CA PRO A 93 10.63 2.19 -6.30
C PRO A 93 9.27 2.48 -6.96
N ALA A 94 9.09 2.01 -8.19
CA ALA A 94 7.81 2.04 -8.90
C ALA A 94 7.14 0.69 -8.74
N TRP A 95 6.07 0.69 -7.96
CA TRP A 95 5.27 -0.47 -7.65
C TRP A 95 4.32 -0.81 -8.80
N ASN A 96 4.28 -2.06 -9.24
CA ASN A 96 3.19 -2.54 -10.09
C ASN A 96 1.96 -2.93 -9.24
N ASP A 97 0.79 -3.07 -9.87
CA ASP A 97 -0.46 -3.35 -9.16
C ASP A 97 -0.41 -4.67 -8.38
N SER A 98 0.23 -5.70 -8.94
CA SER A 98 0.41 -6.98 -8.26
C SER A 98 1.28 -6.89 -6.99
N GLN A 99 2.31 -6.04 -6.99
CA GLN A 99 3.16 -5.77 -5.83
C GLN A 99 2.42 -4.92 -4.79
N LEU A 100 1.59 -3.97 -5.23
CA LEU A 100 0.74 -3.18 -4.33
C LEU A 100 -0.33 -4.04 -3.64
N ASP A 101 -0.89 -5.02 -4.34
CA ASP A 101 -1.84 -5.97 -3.76
C ASP A 101 -1.18 -6.87 -2.72
N VAL A 102 0.01 -7.40 -3.02
CA VAL A 102 0.81 -8.14 -2.04
C VAL A 102 1.12 -7.25 -0.84
N LEU A 103 1.57 -6.01 -1.04
CA LEU A 103 1.90 -5.09 0.05
C LEU A 103 0.67 -4.76 0.91
N ARG A 104 -0.50 -4.54 0.28
CA ARG A 104 -1.77 -4.33 0.98
C ARG A 104 -2.16 -5.55 1.81
N GLN A 105 -2.07 -6.74 1.24
CA GLN A 105 -2.35 -7.99 1.93
C GLN A 105 -1.45 -8.14 3.16
N VAL A 106 -0.14 -7.91 3.02
CA VAL A 106 0.76 -8.00 4.17
C VAL A 106 0.46 -6.89 5.20
N ALA A 107 0.11 -5.68 4.78
CA ALA A 107 -0.30 -4.61 5.69
C ALA A 107 -1.55 -5.00 6.50
N TYR A 108 -2.55 -5.64 5.86
CA TYR A 108 -3.74 -6.14 6.54
C TYR A 108 -3.40 -7.24 7.56
N GLU A 109 -2.55 -8.19 7.19
CA GLU A 109 -2.10 -9.26 8.09
C GLU A 109 -1.35 -8.69 9.30
N VAL A 110 -0.45 -7.72 9.08
CA VAL A 110 0.26 -7.03 10.17
C VAL A 110 -0.71 -6.27 11.09
N LEU A 111 -1.73 -5.60 10.55
CA LEU A 111 -2.75 -4.91 11.35
C LEU A 111 -3.61 -5.88 12.17
N ALA A 112 -4.01 -7.02 11.59
CA ALA A 112 -4.74 -8.07 12.28
C ALA A 112 -3.91 -8.66 13.43
N ILE A 113 -2.62 -8.89 13.21
CA ILE A 113 -1.73 -9.39 14.27
C ILE A 113 -1.53 -8.34 15.36
N GLY A 114 -1.40 -7.05 14.99
CA GLY A 114 -1.35 -5.96 15.96
C GLY A 114 -2.58 -5.92 16.88
N ARG A 115 -3.76 -6.22 16.35
CA ARG A 115 -4.99 -6.35 17.15
C ARG A 115 -4.92 -7.55 18.10
N ASN A 116 -4.49 -8.72 17.63
CA ASN A 116 -4.37 -9.92 18.48
C ASN A 116 -3.33 -9.74 19.59
N LEU A 117 -2.18 -9.15 19.28
CA LEU A 117 -1.17 -8.78 20.28
C LEU A 117 -1.71 -7.82 21.33
N ASN A 118 -2.50 -6.82 20.93
CA ASN A 118 -3.11 -5.88 21.86
C ASN A 118 -4.14 -6.57 22.77
N GLN A 119 -4.85 -7.58 22.27
CA GLN A 119 -5.77 -8.39 23.08
C GLN A 119 -5.01 -9.27 24.09
N ILE A 120 -3.94 -9.95 23.66
CA ILE A 120 -3.07 -10.73 24.55
C ILE A 120 -2.47 -9.84 25.62
N ALA A 121 -1.93 -8.67 25.25
CA ALA A 121 -1.39 -7.71 26.20
C ALA A 121 -2.44 -7.22 27.21
N ARG A 122 -3.70 -7.01 26.79
CA ARG A 122 -4.79 -6.71 27.71
C ARG A 122 -5.11 -7.88 28.63
N ALA A 123 -5.21 -9.09 28.12
CA ALA A 123 -5.47 -10.30 28.90
C ALA A 123 -4.38 -10.53 29.95
N LEU A 124 -3.11 -10.34 29.58
CA LEU A 124 -1.97 -10.44 30.49
C LEU A 124 -2.00 -9.34 31.56
N ASN A 125 -2.31 -8.10 31.18
CA ASN A 125 -2.46 -7.00 32.15
C ASN A 125 -3.59 -7.26 33.15
N VAL A 126 -4.71 -7.84 32.70
CA VAL A 126 -5.82 -8.23 33.56
C VAL A 126 -5.40 -9.38 34.48
N ALA A 127 -4.69 -10.39 33.97
CA ALA A 127 -4.16 -11.51 34.75
C ALA A 127 -3.17 -11.06 35.84
N VAL A 128 -2.29 -10.11 35.52
CA VAL A 128 -1.34 -9.51 36.49
C VAL A 128 -2.09 -8.71 37.57
N GLN A 129 -3.17 -8.01 37.21
CA GLN A 129 -3.97 -7.25 38.17
C GLN A 129 -4.88 -8.13 39.04
N SER A 130 -5.36 -9.25 38.50
CA SER A 130 -6.25 -10.19 39.20
C SER A 130 -5.50 -11.29 39.96
N GLY A 131 -4.21 -11.49 39.69
CA GLY A 131 -3.38 -12.55 40.28
C GLY A 131 -3.61 -13.94 39.68
N VAL A 132 -4.47 -14.07 38.67
CA VAL A 132 -4.82 -15.35 38.02
C VAL A 132 -4.20 -15.37 36.63
N PHE A 133 -3.17 -16.20 36.43
CA PHE A 133 -2.49 -16.36 35.15
C PHE A 133 -3.10 -17.53 34.36
N PRO A 134 -3.73 -17.30 33.19
CA PRO A 134 -4.22 -18.40 32.37
C PRO A 134 -3.04 -19.21 31.78
N PRO A 135 -3.11 -20.55 31.77
CA PRO A 135 -2.04 -21.37 31.22
C PRO A 135 -1.88 -21.14 29.70
N HIS A 136 -0.63 -21.23 29.22
CA HIS A 136 -0.23 -21.22 27.78
C HIS A 136 -0.35 -19.90 26.98
N GLN A 137 -0.78 -18.78 27.56
CA GLN A 137 -0.90 -17.50 26.81
C GLN A 137 0.43 -16.93 26.30
N HIS A 138 1.55 -17.27 26.93
CA HIS A 138 2.89 -16.82 26.53
C HIS A 138 3.39 -17.48 25.23
N VAL A 139 2.99 -18.74 24.97
CA VAL A 139 3.38 -19.47 23.75
C VAL A 139 2.68 -18.89 22.53
N VAL A 140 1.37 -18.64 22.63
CA VAL A 140 0.56 -18.03 21.56
C VAL A 140 1.07 -16.62 21.22
N ALA A 141 1.54 -15.86 22.22
CA ALA A 141 2.14 -14.55 22.01
C ALA A 141 3.49 -14.63 21.26
N GLN A 142 4.31 -15.63 21.56
CA GLN A 142 5.60 -15.86 20.90
C GLN A 142 5.42 -16.31 19.45
N GLU A 143 4.53 -17.27 19.19
CA GLU A 143 4.23 -17.74 17.83
C GLU A 143 3.69 -16.61 16.95
N ALA A 144 2.79 -15.77 17.49
CA ALA A 144 2.29 -14.60 16.78
C ALA A 144 3.42 -13.59 16.48
N ALA A 145 4.36 -13.39 17.40
CA ALA A 145 5.48 -12.47 17.22
C ALA A 145 6.50 -12.98 16.17
N ASP A 146 6.74 -14.28 16.11
CA ASP A 146 7.64 -14.89 15.12
C ASP A 146 7.02 -14.89 13.73
N PHE A 147 5.71 -15.13 13.63
CA PHE A 147 4.98 -14.98 12.37
C PHE A 147 5.08 -13.54 11.83
N VAL A 148 4.90 -12.52 12.67
CA VAL A 148 5.08 -11.10 12.28
C VAL A 148 6.49 -10.83 11.76
N ARG A 149 7.51 -11.35 12.45
CA ARG A 149 8.90 -11.14 12.04
C ARG A 149 9.13 -11.72 10.64
N SER A 150 8.60 -12.91 10.37
CA SER A 150 8.70 -13.54 9.04
C SER A 150 8.03 -12.72 7.93
N GLN A 151 6.83 -12.18 8.18
CA GLN A 151 6.12 -11.38 7.19
C GLN A 151 6.81 -10.02 6.95
N MET A 152 7.35 -9.39 7.99
CA MET A 152 8.16 -8.18 7.85
C MET A 152 9.44 -8.43 7.04
N HIS A 153 10.10 -9.57 7.22
CA HIS A 153 11.23 -9.95 6.38
C HIS A 153 10.83 -10.10 4.91
N ARG A 154 9.65 -10.66 4.61
CA ARG A 154 9.12 -10.74 3.24
C ARG A 154 8.84 -9.36 2.65
N ILE A 155 8.26 -8.43 3.40
CA ILE A 155 8.03 -7.04 2.93
C ILE A 155 9.36 -6.38 2.58
N VAL A 156 10.36 -6.47 3.47
CA VAL A 156 11.68 -5.88 3.25
C VAL A 156 12.35 -6.54 2.03
N ALA A 157 12.24 -7.86 1.86
CA ALA A 157 12.75 -8.57 0.70
C ALA A 157 12.08 -8.10 -0.61
N THR A 158 10.76 -7.91 -0.61
CA THR A 158 10.03 -7.38 -1.78
C THR A 158 10.43 -5.95 -2.11
N ILE A 159 10.55 -5.08 -1.09
CA ILE A 159 11.01 -3.69 -1.28
C ILE A 159 12.44 -3.69 -1.83
N THR A 160 13.35 -4.46 -1.24
CA THR A 160 14.76 -4.49 -1.63
C THR A 160 14.97 -5.11 -3.02
N GLY A 161 14.18 -6.13 -3.38
CA GLY A 161 14.16 -6.69 -4.73
C GLY A 161 13.73 -5.68 -5.79
N ASP A 162 12.87 -4.72 -5.46
CA ASP A 162 12.50 -3.64 -6.38
C ASP A 162 13.66 -2.65 -6.58
N TYR A 163 14.42 -2.34 -5.53
CA TYR A 163 15.65 -1.54 -5.65
C TYR A 163 16.70 -2.25 -6.50
N ASP A 164 16.89 -3.56 -6.30
CA ASP A 164 17.83 -4.36 -7.09
C ASP A 164 17.45 -4.40 -8.57
N TYR A 165 16.16 -4.61 -8.87
CA TYR A 165 15.68 -4.65 -10.25
C TYR A 165 15.94 -3.34 -11.01
N TRP A 166 15.65 -2.19 -10.36
CA TRP A 166 15.85 -0.88 -10.98
C TRP A 166 17.30 -0.36 -10.86
N GLY A 167 18.21 -1.13 -10.26
CA GLY A 167 19.60 -0.73 -10.06
C GLY A 167 19.75 0.51 -9.16
N LEU A 168 18.82 0.73 -8.23
CA LEU A 168 18.91 1.84 -7.28
C LEU A 168 20.01 1.57 -6.23
N PRO A 169 20.74 2.60 -5.77
CA PRO A 169 21.87 2.41 -4.88
C PRO A 169 21.42 1.94 -3.48
N GLN A 170 22.29 1.13 -2.86
CA GLN A 170 22.01 0.39 -1.62
C GLN A 170 21.81 1.31 -0.40
N ASP A 171 22.39 2.51 -0.42
CA ASP A 171 22.35 3.48 0.66
C ASP A 171 21.01 4.22 0.77
N GLU A 172 20.26 4.29 -0.34
CA GLU A 172 18.91 4.88 -0.44
C GLU A 172 17.79 3.90 -0.04
N ARG A 173 18.13 2.62 0.20
CA ARG A 173 17.18 1.63 0.71
C ARG A 173 16.61 2.08 2.06
N PRO A 174 15.33 1.78 2.36
CA PRO A 174 14.77 2.07 3.68
C PRO A 174 15.57 1.33 4.75
N LYS A 175 16.38 2.08 5.49
CA LYS A 175 17.13 1.56 6.63
C LYS A 175 16.20 1.48 7.84
N PRO A 176 16.23 0.40 8.63
CA PRO A 176 15.58 0.41 9.93
C PRO A 176 16.14 1.59 10.72
N THR A 177 15.26 2.47 11.20
CA THR A 177 15.66 3.69 11.91
C THR A 177 16.62 3.33 13.05
N PRO A 178 17.88 3.80 13.01
CA PRO A 178 18.87 3.47 14.02
C PRO A 178 18.34 3.85 15.41
N GLY A 179 18.38 2.91 16.36
CA GLY A 179 17.88 3.16 17.71
C GLY A 179 16.36 3.20 17.87
N ALA A 180 15.54 2.93 16.85
CA ALA A 180 14.07 2.90 16.99
C ALA A 180 13.58 1.88 18.04
N ARG A 181 14.30 0.76 18.22
CA ARG A 181 14.07 -0.16 19.34
C ARG A 181 14.29 0.53 20.68
N LYS A 182 15.47 1.12 20.89
CA LYS A 182 15.82 1.85 22.12
C LYS A 182 14.84 2.98 22.42
N LEU A 183 14.40 3.74 21.40
CA LEU A 183 13.45 4.84 21.55
C LEU A 183 12.04 4.33 21.93
N ARG A 184 11.62 3.20 21.34
CA ARG A 184 10.36 2.54 21.72
C ARG A 184 10.42 1.99 23.15
N ASP A 185 11.52 1.34 23.52
CA ASP A 185 11.73 0.80 24.87
C ASP A 185 11.77 1.92 25.91
N ALA A 186 12.42 3.05 25.60
CA ALA A 186 12.43 4.23 26.44
C ALA A 186 11.02 4.82 26.63
N ARG A 187 10.27 5.01 25.54
CA ARG A 187 8.87 5.48 25.59
C ARG A 187 7.97 4.52 26.36
N ALA A 188 8.17 3.21 26.22
CA ALA A 188 7.42 2.20 26.97
C ALA A 188 7.70 2.30 28.47
N LYS A 189 8.98 2.39 28.86
CA LYS A 189 9.38 2.60 30.27
C LYS A 189 8.85 3.91 30.84
N GLU A 190 8.85 4.97 30.05
CA GLU A 190 8.36 6.28 30.47
C GLU A 190 6.83 6.30 30.64
N ALA A 191 6.09 5.66 29.73
CA ALA A 191 4.66 5.44 29.86
C ALA A 191 4.31 4.55 31.07
N GLU A 192 5.13 3.56 31.38
CA GLU A 192 4.98 2.71 32.57
C GLU A 192 5.23 3.50 33.86
N ARG A 193 6.27 4.34 33.91
CA ARG A 193 6.49 5.28 35.02
C ARG A 193 5.31 6.24 35.22
N GLN A 194 4.77 6.79 34.14
CA GLN A 194 3.58 7.66 34.21
C GLN A 194 2.33 6.91 34.72
N ARG A 195 2.17 5.63 34.38
CA ARG A 195 1.07 4.80 34.92
C ARG A 195 1.24 4.54 36.41
N ASN A 196 2.46 4.23 36.87
CA ASN A 196 2.73 3.98 38.29
C ASN A 196 2.59 5.24 39.15
N ASN A 197 2.91 6.42 38.60
CA ASN A 197 2.76 7.71 39.28
C ASN A 197 1.34 8.29 39.21
N ARG A 198 0.37 7.61 38.57
CA ARG A 198 -1.00 8.12 38.46
C ARG A 198 -1.70 7.96 39.81
N PRO A 199 -2.21 9.04 40.44
CA PRO A 199 -2.84 8.95 41.75
C PRO A 199 -4.08 8.05 41.70
N ARG A 200 -4.15 7.04 42.57
CA ARG A 200 -5.32 6.16 42.70
C ARG A 200 -6.51 7.01 43.15
N ARG A 201 -7.52 7.18 42.29
CA ARG A 201 -8.81 7.76 42.69
C ARG A 201 -9.38 6.91 43.83
N ARG A 202 -9.51 7.50 45.02
CA ARG A 202 -10.22 6.85 46.14
C ARG A 202 -11.67 6.59 45.70
N PRO A 203 -12.21 5.38 45.88
CA PRO A 203 -13.64 5.16 45.66
C PRO A 203 -14.41 6.07 46.61
N ALA A 204 -15.47 6.71 46.10
CA ALA A 204 -16.34 7.54 46.92
C ALA A 204 -16.91 6.66 48.05
N ARG A 205 -16.71 7.09 49.31
CA ARG A 205 -17.32 6.44 50.48
C ARG A 205 -18.83 6.37 50.24
N PHE A 206 -19.35 5.15 50.17
CA PHE A 206 -20.79 4.91 50.26
C PHE A 206 -21.23 5.49 51.61
N ARG A 207 -22.22 6.40 51.59
CA ARG A 207 -22.89 6.82 52.82
C ARG A 207 -23.85 5.71 53.17
N ASP A 208 -23.50 4.93 54.18
CA ASP A 208 -24.49 4.12 54.90
C ASP A 208 -25.49 5.10 55.52
N GLY A 209 -26.75 5.00 55.10
CA GLY A 209 -27.87 5.64 55.76
C GLY A 209 -28.44 4.63 56.74
N ASP A 210 -28.20 4.87 58.03
CA ASP A 210 -28.99 4.33 59.13
C ASP A 210 -30.23 5.23 59.34
N ASP A 211 -31.33 4.55 59.69
CA ASP A 211 -32.63 4.99 60.25
C ASP A 211 -33.64 5.75 59.38
#